data_AF-A0A1F9JUV3-F1
#
_entry.id   AF-A0A1F9JUV3-F1
#
_cell.length_a   1.000
_cell.length_b   1.000
_cell.length_c   1.000
_cell.angle_alpha   90.00
_cell.angle_beta   90.00
_cell.angle_gamma   90.00
#
_symmetry.space_group_name_H-M   'P 1'
#
loop_
_entity.id
_entity.type
_entity.pdbx_description
1 polymer ?
#
loop_
_entity_poly.entity_id
_entity_poly.type
_entity_poly.pdbx_seq_one_letter_code
_entity_poly.pdbx_strand_id
1 'polypeptide(L)' 'MSGAVVFAGTRVPVQTLVDYLEEGSSLDEFLDDFPTVSREHAVGVLELMKESVLSGAVAA' A
#
# COMPACT_ATOMS: atom_id res chain seq x y z
N MET A 1 -18.97 -3.82 -11.04
CA MET A 1 -18.73 -3.07 -9.79
C MET A 1 -17.47 -3.64 -9.16
N SER A 2 -16.30 -3.11 -9.53
CA SER A 2 -15.03 -3.52 -8.93
C SER A 2 -14.79 -2.59 -7.75
N GLY A 3 -15.03 -3.07 -6.52
CA GLY A 3 -14.73 -2.29 -5.32
C GLY A 3 -13.21 -2.16 -5.19
N ALA A 4 -12.70 -0.93 -5.14
CA ALA A 4 -11.31 -0.70 -4.81
C ALA A 4 -11.08 -1.08 -3.34
N VAL A 5 -9.99 -1.80 -3.07
CA VAL A 5 -9.55 -2.07 -1.70
C VAL A 5 -9.05 -0.75 -1.11
N VAL A 6 -9.57 -0.38 0.05
CA VAL A 6 -9.23 0.88 0.75
C VAL A 6 -8.60 0.59 2.10
N PHE A 7 -7.77 1.50 2.60
CA PHE A 7 -7.27 1.43 3.97
C PHE A 7 -8.43 1.51 4.97
N ALA A 8 -8.42 0.64 5.97
CA ALA A 8 -9.49 0.56 6.97
C ALA A 8 -9.70 1.91 7.67
N GLY A 9 -10.97 2.35 7.77
CA GLY A 9 -11.32 3.65 8.35
C GLY A 9 -11.10 4.84 7.41
N THR A 10 -10.65 4.62 6.18
CA THR A 10 -10.40 5.66 5.19
C THR A 10 -11.18 5.42 3.90
N ARG A 11 -11.11 6.39 2.98
CA ARG A 11 -11.54 6.22 1.59
C ARG A 11 -10.34 6.16 0.63
N VAL A 12 -9.13 6.02 1.16
CA VAL A 12 -7.89 6.02 0.39
C VAL A 12 -7.68 4.63 -0.18
N PRO A 13 -7.65 4.47 -1.52
CA PRO A 13 -7.35 3.19 -2.15
C PRO A 13 -5.94 2.72 -1.83
N VAL A 14 -5.77 1.41 -1.63
CA VAL A 14 -4.45 0.78 -1.47
C VAL A 14 -3.57 1.01 -2.71
N GLN A 15 -4.18 1.04 -3.90
CA GLN A 15 -3.49 1.36 -5.16
C GLN A 15 -2.72 2.68 -5.07
N THR A 16 -3.26 3.70 -4.40
CA THR A 16 -2.61 5.01 -4.24
C THR A 16 -1.24 4.90 -3.57
N LEU A 17 -1.07 4.02 -2.58
CA LEU A 17 0.23 3.79 -1.95
C LEU A 17 1.23 3.21 -2.95
N VAL A 18 0.77 2.30 -3.82
CA VAL A 18 1.62 1.70 -4.86
C VAL A 18 2.02 2.77 -5.89
N ASP A 19 1.07 3.57 -6.35
CA ASP A 19 1.31 4.65 -7.31
C ASP A 19 2.36 5.65 -6.78
N TYR A 20 2.28 6.04 -5.51
CA TYR A 20 3.29 6.91 -4.86
C TYR A 20 4.69 6.29 -4.90
N LEU A 21 4.80 4.99 -4.61
CA LEU A 21 6.08 4.28 -4.61
C LEU A 21 6.62 4.11 -6.04
N GLU A 22 5.76 3.90 -7.04
CA GLU A 22 6.14 3.84 -8.45
C GLU A 22 6.64 5.18 -8.98
N GLU A 23 6.08 6.29 -8.49
CA GLU A 23 6.52 7.65 -8.78
C GLU A 23 7.83 8.04 -8.06
N GLY A 24 8.34 7.17 -7.18
CA GLY A 24 9.57 7.38 -6.42
C GLY A 24 9.38 8.15 -5.11
N SER A 25 8.14 8.37 -4.69
CA SER A 25 7.83 8.97 -3.39
C SER A 25 8.11 7.99 -2.25
N SER A 26 8.38 8.53 -1.07
CA SER A 26 8.56 7.76 0.16
C SER A 26 7.24 7.44 0.85
N LEU A 27 7.27 6.47 1.76
CA LEU A 27 6.12 6.17 2.63
C LEU A 27 5.75 7.38 3.52
N ASP A 28 6.75 8.16 3.94
CA ASP A 28 6.52 9.34 4.77
C ASP A 28 5.75 10.43 3.98
N GLU A 29 6.12 10.69 2.73
CA GLU A 29 5.39 11.61 1.85
C GLU A 29 3.94 11.17 1.63
N PHE A 30 3.70 9.87 1.42
CA PHE A 30 2.34 9.34 1.33
C PHE A 30 1.53 9.58 2.61
N LEU A 31 2.13 9.40 3.79
CA LEU A 31 1.44 9.59 5.07
C LEU A 31 1.20 11.07 5.39
N ASP A 32 2.06 11.96 4.91
CA ASP A 32 1.86 13.42 5.01
C ASP A 32 0.66 13.87 4.18
N ASP A 33 0.48 13.32 2.98
CA ASP A 33 -0.67 13.60 2.10
C ASP A 33 -1.96 12.91 2.57
N PHE A 34 -1.84 11.71 3.17
CA PHE A 34 -2.97 10.92 3.68
C PHE A 34 -2.84 10.62 5.18
N PRO A 35 -2.94 11.64 6.06
CA PRO A 35 -2.71 11.48 7.50
C PRO A 35 -3.79 10.64 8.22
N THR A 36 -4.87 10.31 7.51
CA THR A 36 -5.91 9.39 8.00
C THR A 36 -5.53 7.91 7.85
N VAL A 37 -4.52 7.61 7.03
CA VAL A 37 -3.97 6.26 6.91
C VAL A 37 -2.98 6.05 8.04
N SER A 38 -3.18 5.00 8.85
CA SER A 38 -2.19 4.63 9.86
C SER A 38 -0.93 4.09 9.19
N ARG A 39 0.24 4.50 9.68
CA ARG A 39 1.53 3.94 9.27
C ARG A 39 1.55 2.42 9.40
N GLU A 40 0.91 1.87 10.43
CA GLU A 40 0.85 0.42 10.64
C GLU A 40 0.10 -0.28 9.50
N HIS A 41 -0.97 0.32 8.99
CA HIS A 41 -1.74 -0.21 7.87
C HIS A 41 -0.96 -0.09 6.56
N ALA A 42 -0.30 1.04 6.32
CA ALA A 42 0.53 1.24 5.14
C ALA A 42 1.69 0.23 5.10
N VAL A 43 2.41 0.06 6.22
CA VAL A 43 3.46 -0.96 6.35
C VAL A 43 2.89 -2.37 6.18
N GLY A 44 1.73 -2.66 6.78
CA GLY A 44 1.07 -3.96 6.62
C GLY A 44 0.76 -4.31 5.16
N VAL A 45 0.34 -3.33 4.36
CA VAL A 45 0.17 -3.52 2.91
C VAL A 45 1.51 -3.85 2.23
N LEU A 46 2.58 -3.13 2.56
CA LEU A 46 3.91 -3.38 1.97
C LEU A 46 4.44 -4.77 2.32
N GLU A 47 4.20 -5.23 3.55
CA GLU A 47 4.54 -6.59 3.97
C GLU A 47 3.75 -7.63 3.19
N LEU A 48 2.44 -7.45 3.01
CA LEU A 48 1.61 -8.35 2.19
C LEU A 48 2.07 -8.40 0.73
N MET A 49 2.42 -7.25 0.15
CA MET A 49 2.99 -7.18 -1.20
C MET A 49 4.32 -7.93 -1.28
N LYS A 50 5.22 -7.70 -0.31
CA LYS A 50 6.50 -8.38 -0.20
C LYS A 50 6.32 -9.89 -0.09
N GLU A 51 5.44 -10.35 0.79
CA GLU A 51 5.12 -11.77 0.97
C GLU A 51 4.55 -12.39 -0.31
N SER A 52 3.64 -11.70 -1.00
CA SER A 52 3.07 -12.19 -2.27
C SER A 52 4.14 -12.37 -3.34
N VAL A 53 5.05 -11.40 -3.48
CA VAL A 53 6.16 -11.46 -4.44
C VAL A 53 7.15 -12.57 -4.07
N LEU A 54 7.57 -12.64 -2.80
CA LEU A 54 8.53 -13.65 -2.34
C LEU A 54 7.94 -15.07 -2.36
N SER A 55 6.65 -15.22 -2.06
CA SER A 55 5.95 -16.50 -2.15
C SER A 55 5.77 -16.97 -3.60
N GLY A 56 5.69 -16.04 -4.56
CA GLY A 56 5.72 -16.35 -5.99
C GLY A 56 7.12 -16.61 -6.54
N ALA A 57 8.16 -16.02 -5.94
CA ALA A 57 9.54 -16.09 -6.41
C ALA A 57 10.24 -17.45 -6.18
N VAL A 58 9.64 -18.38 -5.42
CA VAL A 58 10.17 -19.76 -5.24
C VAL A 58 9.62 -20.74 -6.31
N ALA A 59 8.75 -20.28 -7.23
CA ALA A 59 8.11 -21.12 -8.23
C ALA A 59 8.48 -20.79 -9.70
N ALA A 60 9.66 -20.21 -9.94
CA ALA A 60 10.20 -19.97 -11.29
C ALA A 60 11.62 -20.53 -11.44
#